data_AF-A0A7G3ZBX7-F1
#
_entry.id   AF-A0A7G3ZBX7-F1
#
_cell.length_a   1.000
_cell.length_b   1.000
_cell.length_c   1.000
_cell.angle_alpha   90.00
_cell.angle_beta   90.00
_cell.angle_gamma   90.00
#
_symmetry.space_group_name_H-M   'P 1'
#
loop_
_entity.id
_entity.type
_entity.pdbx_description
1 polymer ?
#
loop_
_entity_poly.entity_id
_entity_poly.type
_entity_poly.pdbx_seq_one_letter_code
_entity_poly.pdbx_strand_id
1 'polypeptide(L)'
;MPKVDVTVEQLRSIYGQLYDALDEKMRLHLPAEAAEGKDHVRREVGLQLQDFLSQVMEMASSSVRVVNSDDPSGKMSVSELISKSQEKYVEPFDLELNEKVRQAYQEWEDQTVQVAVLRRNAPQQVNQAYVTARDAFLSRLDARIEQLQAEDHAGVDSEQELDAAGSFGDSYWQEAAEQYERSLLTLRDAQARIPQTRSDITKMKSLVAYLEDQLE
;
A
#
# COMPACT_ATOMS: atom_id res chain seq x y z
N MET A 1 -58.03 44.65 1.65
CA MET A 1 -58.33 43.51 0.75
C MET A 1 -59.09 42.46 1.54
N PRO A 2 -60.04 41.72 0.92
CA PRO A 2 -60.71 40.62 1.57
C PRO A 2 -59.68 39.56 1.96
N LYS A 3 -59.63 39.19 3.24
CA LYS A 3 -58.85 38.06 3.71
C LYS A 3 -59.73 36.82 3.65
N VAL A 4 -59.21 35.74 3.13
CA VAL A 4 -59.92 34.45 3.11
C VAL A 4 -59.66 33.76 4.43
N ASP A 5 -60.73 33.47 5.18
CA ASP A 5 -60.64 32.72 6.43
C ASP A 5 -60.50 31.22 6.10
N VAL A 6 -59.41 30.60 6.57
CA VAL A 6 -59.07 29.20 6.29
C VAL A 6 -58.68 28.50 7.60
N THR A 7 -59.03 27.23 7.77
CA THR A 7 -58.58 26.42 8.91
C THR A 7 -57.23 25.75 8.63
N VAL A 8 -56.50 25.37 9.68
CA VAL A 8 -55.22 24.65 9.51
C VAL A 8 -55.41 23.33 8.75
N GLU A 9 -56.53 22.63 8.99
CA GLU A 9 -56.87 21.39 8.29
C GLU A 9 -57.12 21.62 6.79
N GLN A 10 -57.85 22.69 6.44
CA GLN A 10 -58.08 23.07 5.05
C GLN A 10 -56.77 23.45 4.37
N LEU A 11 -55.92 24.21 5.04
CA LEU A 11 -54.60 24.61 4.54
C LEU A 11 -53.71 23.38 4.25
N ARG A 12 -53.69 22.40 5.17
CA ARG A 12 -52.97 21.12 4.98
C ARG A 12 -53.58 20.26 3.87
N SER A 13 -54.90 20.25 3.76
CA SER A 13 -55.60 19.51 2.69
C SER A 13 -55.28 20.11 1.31
N ILE A 14 -55.31 21.45 1.18
CA ILE A 14 -54.91 22.15 -0.05
C ILE A 14 -53.46 21.85 -0.39
N TYR A 15 -52.55 21.93 0.58
CA TYR A 15 -51.14 21.60 0.39
C TYR A 15 -50.95 20.16 -0.10
N GLY A 16 -51.61 19.18 0.54
CA GLY A 16 -51.54 17.78 0.17
C GLY A 16 -52.07 17.52 -1.24
N GLN A 17 -53.24 18.09 -1.59
CA GLN A 17 -53.82 17.93 -2.93
C GLN A 17 -52.94 18.53 -4.02
N LEU A 18 -52.35 19.70 -3.77
CA LEU A 18 -51.42 20.33 -4.72
C LEU A 18 -50.15 19.49 -4.87
N TYR A 19 -49.60 19.00 -3.77
CA TYR A 19 -48.43 18.12 -3.80
C TYR A 19 -48.71 16.84 -4.57
N ASP A 20 -49.83 16.16 -4.30
CA ASP A 20 -50.21 14.91 -4.98
C ASP A 20 -50.40 15.12 -6.49
N ALA A 21 -51.05 16.22 -6.90
CA ALA A 21 -51.24 16.54 -8.31
C ALA A 21 -49.89 16.82 -9.02
N LEU A 22 -48.96 17.48 -8.33
CA LEU A 22 -47.64 17.77 -8.86
C LEU A 22 -46.74 16.52 -8.88
N ASP A 23 -46.86 15.63 -7.89
CA ASP A 23 -46.18 14.34 -7.86
C ASP A 23 -46.69 13.40 -8.96
N GLU A 24 -48.00 13.37 -9.22
CA GLU A 24 -48.57 12.65 -10.36
C GLU A 24 -47.99 13.15 -11.69
N LYS A 25 -47.89 14.47 -11.86
CA LYS A 25 -47.24 15.07 -13.03
C LYS A 25 -45.76 14.74 -13.13
N MET A 26 -45.05 14.78 -12.01
CA MET A 26 -43.64 14.40 -11.94
C MET A 26 -43.44 12.96 -12.41
N ARG A 27 -44.25 12.02 -11.89
CA ARG A 27 -44.21 10.59 -12.25
C ARG A 27 -44.53 10.32 -13.71
N LEU A 28 -45.38 11.14 -14.33
CA LEU A 28 -45.74 11.01 -15.74
C LEU A 28 -44.62 11.47 -16.68
N HIS A 29 -43.91 12.54 -16.29
CA HIS A 29 -42.93 13.20 -17.15
C HIS A 29 -41.47 12.77 -16.90
N LEU A 30 -41.17 12.23 -15.71
CA LEU A 30 -39.87 11.64 -15.43
C LEU A 30 -39.91 10.12 -15.63
N PRO A 31 -38.92 9.53 -16.32
CA PRO A 31 -38.90 8.10 -16.59
C PRO A 31 -38.85 7.28 -15.29
N ALA A 32 -39.73 6.28 -15.19
CA ALA A 32 -39.80 5.38 -14.03
C ALA A 32 -38.71 4.30 -14.01
N GLU A 33 -37.89 4.20 -15.07
CA GLU A 33 -36.96 3.07 -15.30
C GLU A 33 -35.72 3.05 -14.40
N ALA A 34 -35.55 4.02 -13.51
CA ALA A 34 -34.56 3.94 -12.43
C ALA A 34 -35.13 3.18 -11.20
N ALA A 35 -35.64 1.97 -11.42
CA ALA A 35 -36.21 1.09 -10.40
C ALA A 35 -35.24 0.69 -9.26
N GLU A 36 -33.99 1.17 -9.29
CA GLU A 36 -32.95 0.93 -8.30
C GLU A 36 -32.41 2.24 -7.70
N GLY A 37 -33.26 3.08 -7.08
CA GLY A 37 -32.84 4.07 -6.07
C GLY A 37 -31.82 5.15 -6.46
N LYS A 38 -31.46 5.30 -7.74
CA LYS A 38 -30.35 6.14 -8.23
C LYS A 38 -30.75 7.37 -9.03
N ASP A 39 -32.04 7.71 -9.09
CA ASP A 39 -32.45 8.90 -9.83
C ASP A 39 -32.31 10.17 -8.98
N HIS A 40 -31.11 10.74 -9.02
CA HIS A 40 -30.81 12.05 -8.42
C HIS A 40 -31.72 13.16 -8.96
N VAL A 41 -32.08 13.10 -10.25
CA VAL A 41 -32.87 14.13 -10.93
C VAL A 41 -34.29 14.15 -10.38
N ARG A 42 -34.91 12.97 -10.26
CA ARG A 42 -36.27 12.87 -9.69
C ARG A 42 -36.32 13.32 -8.23
N ARG A 43 -35.32 12.96 -7.43
CA ARG A 43 -35.24 13.40 -6.03
C ARG A 43 -35.09 14.92 -5.94
N GLU A 44 -34.21 15.51 -6.75
CA GLU A 44 -33.97 16.95 -6.78
C GLU A 44 -35.23 17.73 -7.21
N VAL A 45 -35.91 17.29 -8.27
CA VAL A 45 -37.18 17.87 -8.72
C VAL A 45 -38.25 17.77 -7.62
N GLY A 46 -38.32 16.64 -6.90
CA GLY A 46 -39.23 16.47 -5.78
C GLY A 46 -38.97 17.46 -4.63
N LEU A 47 -37.71 17.67 -4.27
CA LEU A 47 -37.32 18.67 -3.26
C LEU A 47 -37.65 20.09 -3.71
N GLN A 48 -37.38 20.42 -4.97
CA GLN A 48 -37.64 21.76 -5.49
C GLN A 48 -39.13 22.07 -5.61
N LEU A 49 -39.94 21.06 -5.89
CA LEU A 49 -41.40 21.19 -5.89
C LEU A 49 -41.95 21.49 -4.49
N GLN A 50 -41.36 20.85 -3.47
CA GLN A 50 -41.72 21.08 -2.08
C GLN A 50 -41.33 22.49 -1.61
N ASP A 51 -40.15 22.97 -2.00
CA ASP A 51 -39.71 24.34 -1.74
C ASP A 51 -40.61 25.35 -2.45
N PHE A 52 -40.93 25.11 -3.73
CA PHE A 52 -41.88 25.92 -4.49
C PHE A 52 -43.25 26.02 -3.81
N LEU A 53 -43.83 24.89 -3.39
CA LEU A 53 -45.11 24.90 -2.67
C LEU A 53 -45.03 25.66 -1.36
N SER A 54 -43.93 25.53 -0.62
CA SER A 54 -43.70 26.27 0.63
C SER A 54 -43.69 27.77 0.38
N GLN A 55 -42.98 28.22 -0.66
CA GLN A 55 -42.93 29.62 -1.08
C GLN A 55 -44.30 30.14 -1.53
N VAL A 56 -45.04 29.36 -2.32
CA VAL A 56 -46.39 29.75 -2.77
C VAL A 56 -47.34 29.93 -1.59
N MET A 57 -47.31 29.01 -0.62
CA MET A 57 -48.13 29.10 0.58
C MET A 57 -47.73 30.29 1.47
N GLU A 58 -46.43 30.59 1.55
CA GLU A 58 -45.92 31.77 2.24
C GLU A 58 -46.33 33.08 1.54
N MET A 59 -46.28 33.14 0.21
CA MET A 59 -46.78 34.29 -0.55
C MET A 59 -48.30 34.49 -0.36
N ALA A 60 -49.06 33.39 -0.36
CA ALA A 60 -50.49 33.39 -0.12
C ALA A 60 -50.89 33.80 1.32
N SER A 61 -49.97 33.66 2.29
CA SER A 61 -50.21 34.02 3.70
C SER A 61 -50.69 35.46 3.89
N SER A 62 -50.26 36.38 3.04
CA SER A 62 -50.66 37.80 3.08
C SER A 62 -52.18 38.01 2.86
N SER A 63 -52.82 37.07 2.14
CA SER A 63 -54.21 37.13 1.71
C SER A 63 -55.13 36.15 2.46
N VAL A 64 -54.56 35.30 3.31
CA VAL A 64 -55.27 34.27 4.08
C VAL A 64 -55.20 34.59 5.57
N ARG A 65 -56.29 34.35 6.30
CA ARG A 65 -56.31 34.38 7.77
C ARG A 65 -56.58 32.97 8.27
N VAL A 66 -55.70 32.47 9.13
CA VAL A 66 -55.87 31.16 9.77
C VAL A 66 -56.68 31.31 11.05
N VAL A 67 -57.85 30.68 11.13
CA VAL A 67 -58.80 30.89 12.24
C VAL A 67 -58.58 29.92 13.42
N ASN A 68 -57.94 28.78 13.18
CA ASN A 68 -57.73 27.71 14.17
C ASN A 68 -56.23 27.42 14.41
N SER A 69 -55.41 28.47 14.53
CA SER A 69 -54.01 28.30 14.93
C SER A 69 -53.90 28.29 16.45
N ASP A 70 -53.24 27.27 17.02
CA ASP A 70 -52.90 27.19 18.46
C ASP A 70 -51.89 28.27 18.92
N ASP A 71 -51.56 29.23 18.05
CA ASP A 71 -50.65 30.33 18.34
C ASP A 71 -51.44 31.58 18.81
N PRO A 72 -51.43 31.90 20.12
CA PRO A 72 -52.07 33.11 20.66
C PRO A 72 -51.35 34.40 20.23
N SER A 73 -50.17 34.29 19.60
CA SER A 73 -49.29 35.40 19.22
C SER A 73 -49.46 35.84 17.77
N GLY A 74 -50.06 35.00 16.92
CA GLY A 74 -50.16 35.22 15.47
C GLY A 74 -48.81 35.38 14.75
N LYS A 75 -47.74 34.80 15.30
CA LYS A 75 -46.36 34.89 14.79
C LYS A 75 -45.94 33.65 14.01
N MET A 76 -46.65 32.54 14.15
CA MET A 76 -46.34 31.30 13.46
C MET A 76 -46.55 31.47 11.94
N SER A 77 -45.54 31.13 11.15
CA SER A 77 -45.63 31.26 9.71
C SER A 77 -46.58 30.21 9.12
N VAL A 78 -47.17 30.49 7.96
CA VAL A 78 -48.01 29.51 7.25
C VAL A 78 -47.20 28.25 6.90
N SER A 79 -45.90 28.40 6.64
CA SER A 79 -44.97 27.28 6.44
C SER A 79 -44.84 26.39 7.68
N GLU A 80 -44.69 26.98 8.87
CA GLU A 80 -44.60 26.25 10.14
C GLU A 80 -45.89 25.47 10.46
N LEU A 81 -47.07 25.98 10.07
CA LEU A 81 -48.35 25.28 10.27
C LEU A 81 -48.51 24.05 9.35
N ILE A 82 -47.81 24.06 8.21
CA ILE A 82 -47.80 23.01 7.18
C ILE A 82 -46.63 22.02 7.39
N SER A 83 -45.60 22.38 8.15
CA SER A 83 -44.41 21.54 8.41
C SER A 83 -44.74 20.09 8.82
N LYS A 84 -45.75 19.87 9.67
CA LYS A 84 -46.24 18.53 10.03
C LYS A 84 -46.73 17.69 8.85
N SER A 85 -47.25 18.33 7.80
CA SER A 85 -47.60 17.63 6.56
C SER A 85 -46.41 17.39 5.65
N GLN A 86 -45.35 18.21 5.75
CA GLN A 86 -44.09 17.99 5.05
C GLN A 86 -43.32 16.79 5.62
N GLU A 87 -43.39 16.57 6.94
CA GLU A 87 -42.81 15.38 7.60
C GLU A 87 -43.32 14.06 7.00
N LYS A 88 -44.51 14.03 6.40
CA LYS A 88 -45.04 12.85 5.71
C LYS A 88 -44.34 12.56 4.38
N TYR A 89 -43.81 13.58 3.72
CA TYR A 89 -43.24 13.49 2.37
C TYR A 89 -41.71 13.57 2.35
N VAL A 90 -41.08 13.98 3.46
CA VAL A 90 -39.62 14.05 3.62
C VAL A 90 -39.12 12.79 4.31
N GLU A 91 -37.99 12.27 3.82
CA GLU A 91 -37.29 11.16 4.47
C GLU A 91 -36.78 11.60 5.86
N PRO A 92 -37.06 10.85 6.93
CA PRO A 92 -36.57 11.20 8.25
C PRO A 92 -35.05 11.14 8.29
N PHE A 93 -34.45 11.91 9.20
CA PHE A 93 -33.01 11.92 9.36
C PHE A 93 -32.50 10.54 9.82
N ASP A 94 -31.74 9.87 8.96
CA ASP A 94 -31.13 8.59 9.28
C ASP A 94 -29.84 8.78 10.11
N LEU A 95 -29.95 8.43 11.40
CA LEU A 95 -28.84 8.51 12.35
C LEU A 95 -27.71 7.54 12.00
N GLU A 96 -28.02 6.35 11.46
CA GLU A 96 -27.00 5.36 11.09
C GLU A 96 -26.23 5.82 9.85
N LEU A 97 -26.93 6.36 8.86
CA LEU A 97 -26.29 6.91 7.66
C LEU A 97 -25.42 8.11 8.01
N ASN A 98 -25.90 9.01 8.88
CA ASN A 98 -25.11 10.15 9.34
C ASN A 98 -23.84 9.69 10.07
N GLU A 99 -23.95 8.70 10.96
CA GLU A 99 -22.77 8.18 11.67
C GLU A 99 -21.77 7.53 10.69
N LYS A 100 -22.24 6.82 9.66
CA LYS A 100 -21.36 6.29 8.58
C LYS A 100 -20.67 7.42 7.82
N VAL A 101 -21.40 8.49 7.48
CA VAL A 101 -20.83 9.67 6.81
C VAL A 101 -19.75 10.31 7.69
N ARG A 102 -20.03 10.48 8.99
CA ARG A 102 -19.08 11.03 9.95
C ARG A 102 -17.82 10.18 10.07
N GLN A 103 -17.95 8.86 10.16
CA GLN A 103 -16.82 7.93 10.20
C GLN A 103 -15.99 7.99 8.92
N ALA A 104 -16.64 8.03 7.75
CA ALA A 104 -15.94 8.16 6.48
C ALA A 104 -15.20 9.50 6.34
N TYR A 105 -15.76 10.59 6.86
CA TYR A 105 -15.08 11.88 6.91
C TYR A 105 -13.85 11.83 7.81
N GLN A 106 -13.96 11.22 8.99
CA GLN A 106 -12.83 11.07 9.90
C GLN A 106 -11.72 10.22 9.29
N GLU A 107 -12.06 9.09 8.67
CA GLU A 107 -11.10 8.24 7.97
C GLU A 107 -10.41 9.01 6.83
N TRP A 108 -11.17 9.79 6.07
CA TRP A 108 -10.62 10.63 5.01
C TRP A 108 -9.65 11.68 5.55
N GLU A 109 -9.96 12.33 6.67
CA GLU A 109 -9.06 13.29 7.34
C GLU A 109 -7.77 12.60 7.82
N ASP A 110 -7.89 11.47 8.50
CA ASP A 110 -6.75 10.70 9.01
C ASP A 110 -5.81 10.26 7.88
N GLN A 111 -6.37 9.71 6.79
CA GLN A 111 -5.61 9.32 5.59
C GLN A 111 -4.95 10.52 4.92
N THR A 112 -5.63 11.66 4.86
CA THR A 112 -5.08 12.89 4.28
C THR A 112 -3.88 13.39 5.08
N VAL A 113 -3.97 13.38 6.41
CA VAL A 113 -2.84 13.73 7.30
C VAL A 113 -1.71 12.72 7.15
N GLN A 114 -2.02 11.41 7.10
CA GLN A 114 -1.02 10.37 6.93
C GLN A 114 -0.24 10.53 5.62
N VAL A 115 -0.93 10.79 4.51
CA VAL A 115 -0.29 11.04 3.21
C VAL A 115 0.55 12.31 3.24
N ALA A 116 0.08 13.39 3.88
CA ALA A 116 0.84 14.62 4.02
C ALA A 116 2.14 14.42 4.82
N VAL A 117 2.07 13.69 5.94
CA VAL A 117 3.23 13.32 6.77
C VAL A 117 4.20 12.44 5.99
N LEU A 118 3.70 11.44 5.26
CA LEU A 118 4.52 10.57 4.41
C LEU A 118 5.22 11.36 3.31
N ARG A 119 4.52 12.27 2.60
CA ARG A 119 5.12 13.11 1.56
C ARG A 119 6.25 13.99 2.09
N ARG A 120 6.14 14.48 3.33
CA ARG A 120 7.17 15.29 3.97
C ARG A 120 8.35 14.46 4.47
N ASN A 121 8.07 13.38 5.21
CA ASN A 121 9.08 12.67 5.98
C ASN A 121 9.70 11.49 5.23
N ALA A 122 8.95 10.80 4.37
CA ALA A 122 9.44 9.61 3.68
C ALA A 122 10.66 9.90 2.79
N PRO A 123 10.69 10.98 1.97
CA PRO A 123 11.89 11.28 1.17
C PRO A 123 13.12 11.54 2.03
N GLN A 124 12.95 12.22 3.17
CA GLN A 124 14.05 12.50 4.10
C GLN A 124 14.58 11.22 4.73
N GLN A 125 13.69 10.33 5.20
CA GLN A 125 14.07 9.05 5.79
C GLN A 125 14.78 8.14 4.78
N VAL A 126 14.28 8.08 3.54
CA VAL A 126 14.91 7.31 2.47
C VAL A 126 16.30 7.86 2.16
N ASN A 127 16.42 9.18 1.99
CA ASN A 127 17.72 9.80 1.72
C ASN A 127 18.71 9.56 2.87
N GLN A 128 18.27 9.69 4.11
CA GLN A 128 19.10 9.41 5.28
C GLN A 128 19.59 7.97 5.30
N ALA A 129 18.71 6.99 5.04
CA ALA A 129 19.10 5.58 4.98
C ALA A 129 20.14 5.32 3.88
N TYR A 130 19.97 5.91 2.69
CA TYR A 130 20.94 5.80 1.60
C TYR A 130 22.28 6.46 1.94
N VAL A 131 22.27 7.66 2.50
CA VAL A 131 23.49 8.37 2.91
C VAL A 131 24.25 7.58 3.97
N THR A 132 23.57 7.08 5.01
CA THR A 132 24.20 6.26 6.04
C THR A 132 24.80 4.97 5.47
N ALA A 133 24.08 4.28 4.57
CA ALA A 133 24.61 3.09 3.92
C ALA A 133 25.81 3.38 3.02
N ARG A 134 25.78 4.49 2.28
CA ARG A 134 26.90 4.97 1.45
C ARG A 134 28.12 5.26 2.31
N ASP A 135 27.96 6.03 3.39
CA ASP A 135 29.07 6.44 4.25
C ASP A 135 29.70 5.23 4.95
N ALA A 136 28.88 4.26 5.38
CA ALA A 136 29.38 2.99 5.91
C ALA A 136 30.15 2.17 4.86
N PHE A 137 29.72 2.18 3.61
CA PHE A 137 30.42 1.50 2.52
C PHE A 137 31.76 2.18 2.20
N LEU A 138 31.78 3.51 2.11
CA LEU A 138 33.01 4.29 1.89
C LEU A 138 34.01 4.07 3.03
N SER A 139 33.57 4.11 4.28
CA SER A 139 34.44 3.84 5.43
C SER A 139 35.06 2.42 5.38
N ARG A 140 34.34 1.41 4.88
CA ARG A 140 34.91 0.07 4.67
C ARG A 140 35.93 0.04 3.53
N LEU A 141 35.70 0.79 2.46
CA LEU A 141 36.66 0.92 1.36
C LEU A 141 37.93 1.63 1.82
N ASP A 142 37.80 2.74 2.55
CA ASP A 142 38.94 3.49 3.09
C ASP A 142 39.79 2.61 4.01
N ALA A 143 39.16 1.86 4.93
CA ALA A 143 39.86 0.90 5.78
C ALA A 143 40.59 -0.21 4.97
N ARG A 144 40.01 -0.65 3.85
CA ARG A 144 40.65 -1.64 2.98
C ARG A 144 41.82 -1.06 2.20
N ILE A 145 41.71 0.20 1.74
CA ILE A 145 42.79 0.92 1.06
C ILE A 145 43.95 1.12 2.03
N GLU A 146 43.69 1.59 3.26
CA GLU A 146 44.72 1.74 4.30
C GLU A 146 45.44 0.42 4.60
N GLN A 147 44.69 -0.69 4.67
CA GLN A 147 45.28 -2.02 4.83
C GLN A 147 46.21 -2.39 3.67
N LEU A 148 45.77 -2.20 2.43
CA LEU A 148 46.58 -2.52 1.24
C LEU A 148 47.82 -1.63 1.13
N GLN A 149 47.71 -0.35 1.47
CA GLN A 149 48.85 0.56 1.51
C GLN A 149 49.87 0.16 2.58
N ALA A 150 49.41 -0.28 3.76
CA ALA A 150 50.30 -0.81 4.80
C ALA A 150 51.00 -2.10 4.36
N GLU A 151 50.31 -2.99 3.63
CA GLU A 151 50.89 -4.21 3.05
C GLU A 151 51.95 -3.89 1.98
N ASP A 152 51.71 -2.91 1.09
CA ASP A 152 52.69 -2.46 0.10
C ASP A 152 53.92 -1.79 0.76
N HIS A 153 53.73 -0.96 1.78
CA HIS A 153 54.86 -0.33 2.48
C HIS A 153 55.68 -1.32 3.32
N ALA A 154 55.07 -2.38 3.85
CA ALA A 154 55.81 -3.47 4.51
C ALA A 154 56.64 -4.32 3.52
N GLY A 155 56.25 -4.35 2.24
CA GLY A 155 57.04 -4.98 1.17
C GLY A 155 58.25 -4.17 0.71
N VAL A 156 58.22 -2.84 0.86
CA VAL A 156 59.28 -1.93 0.37
C VAL A 156 60.44 -1.77 1.38
N ASP A 157 60.23 -1.98 2.68
CA ASP A 157 61.34 -2.08 3.65
C ASP A 157 62.22 -3.34 3.41
N SER A 158 61.74 -4.30 2.61
CA SER A 158 62.50 -5.51 2.23
C SER A 158 63.44 -5.29 1.04
N GLU A 159 63.33 -4.18 0.30
CA GLU A 159 64.19 -3.89 -0.86
C GLU A 159 65.44 -3.06 -0.51
N GLN A 160 65.52 -2.45 0.68
CA GLN A 160 66.72 -1.75 1.16
C GLN A 160 67.74 -2.65 1.89
N GLU A 161 67.40 -3.91 2.17
CA GLU A 161 68.32 -4.93 2.73
C GLU A 161 68.93 -5.87 1.66
N LEU A 162 68.78 -5.55 0.36
CA LEU A 162 69.23 -6.44 -0.72
C LEU A 162 70.75 -6.47 -0.97
N ASP A 163 71.55 -5.64 -0.30
CA ASP A 163 73.02 -5.69 -0.39
C ASP A 163 73.67 -6.70 0.58
N ALA A 164 72.88 -7.39 1.43
CA ALA A 164 73.36 -8.41 2.37
C ALA A 164 72.97 -9.87 1.98
N ALA A 165 72.38 -10.08 0.79
CA ALA A 165 71.76 -11.36 0.38
C ALA A 165 72.67 -12.31 -0.43
N GLY A 166 73.99 -12.19 -0.33
CA GLY A 166 74.94 -13.08 -1.04
C GLY A 166 74.97 -14.54 -0.54
N SER A 167 74.30 -14.86 0.57
CA SER A 167 74.33 -16.19 1.22
C SER A 167 72.97 -16.93 1.21
N PHE A 168 71.84 -16.23 1.02
CA PHE A 168 70.51 -16.83 1.08
C PHE A 168 70.05 -17.48 -0.24
N GLY A 169 70.58 -17.03 -1.38
CA GLY A 169 70.22 -17.60 -2.68
C GLY A 169 70.66 -19.06 -2.85
N ASP A 170 71.82 -19.42 -2.31
CA ASP A 170 72.40 -20.76 -2.49
C ASP A 170 71.61 -21.85 -1.75
N SER A 171 71.05 -21.52 -0.57
CA SER A 171 70.22 -22.45 0.22
C SER A 171 68.90 -22.76 -0.47
N TYR A 172 68.25 -21.77 -1.09
CA TYR A 172 66.97 -21.97 -1.76
C TYR A 172 67.13 -22.83 -3.03
N TRP A 173 68.20 -22.60 -3.79
CA TRP A 173 68.50 -23.41 -4.98
C TRP A 173 68.91 -24.85 -4.62
N GLN A 174 69.61 -25.06 -3.50
CA GLN A 174 69.90 -26.40 -2.99
C GLN A 174 68.61 -27.13 -2.56
N GLU A 175 67.71 -26.48 -1.82
CA GLU A 175 66.44 -27.09 -1.42
C GLU A 175 65.57 -27.44 -2.64
N ALA A 176 65.51 -26.56 -3.63
CA ALA A 176 64.78 -26.81 -4.88
C ALA A 176 65.39 -27.98 -5.67
N ALA A 177 66.72 -28.09 -5.71
CA ALA A 177 67.42 -29.19 -6.37
C ALA A 177 67.18 -30.53 -5.65
N GLU A 178 67.22 -30.56 -4.31
CA GLU A 178 66.93 -31.76 -3.52
C GLU A 178 65.47 -32.22 -3.69
N GLN A 179 64.53 -31.29 -3.73
CA GLN A 179 63.12 -31.61 -3.98
C GLN A 179 62.92 -32.20 -5.38
N TYR A 180 63.59 -31.63 -6.38
CA TYR A 180 63.55 -32.16 -7.73
C TYR A 180 64.16 -33.56 -7.81
N GLU A 181 65.30 -33.80 -7.18
CA GLU A 181 65.93 -35.13 -7.12
C GLU A 181 65.03 -36.16 -6.44
N ARG A 182 64.40 -35.80 -5.30
CA ARG A 182 63.42 -36.66 -4.64
C ARG A 182 62.26 -37.01 -5.56
N SER A 183 61.76 -36.06 -6.34
CA SER A 183 60.66 -36.30 -7.28
C SER A 183 61.04 -37.27 -8.42
N LEU A 184 62.29 -37.23 -8.87
CA LEU A 184 62.80 -38.16 -9.88
C LEU A 184 62.98 -39.57 -9.30
N LEU A 185 63.43 -39.67 -8.04
CA LEU A 185 63.54 -40.96 -7.35
C LEU A 185 62.16 -41.60 -7.13
N THR A 186 61.16 -40.82 -6.70
CA THR A 186 59.80 -41.36 -6.52
C THR A 186 59.18 -41.80 -7.85
N LEU A 187 59.44 -41.08 -8.94
CA LEU A 187 58.99 -41.47 -10.27
C LEU A 187 59.62 -42.80 -10.72
N ARG A 188 60.93 -42.96 -10.49
CA ARG A 188 61.65 -44.21 -10.79
C ARG A 188 61.12 -45.38 -9.96
N ASP A 189 60.88 -45.16 -8.68
CA ASP A 189 60.33 -46.20 -7.79
C ASP A 189 58.91 -46.58 -8.19
N ALA A 190 58.08 -45.61 -8.57
CA ALA A 190 56.75 -45.86 -9.13
C ALA A 190 56.84 -46.71 -10.42
N GLN A 191 57.76 -46.37 -11.32
CA GLN A 191 57.99 -47.14 -12.54
C GLN A 191 58.43 -48.58 -12.25
N ALA A 192 59.26 -48.80 -11.22
CA ALA A 192 59.68 -50.14 -10.80
C ALA A 192 58.54 -50.95 -10.16
N ARG A 193 57.59 -50.30 -9.48
CA ARG A 193 56.44 -50.95 -8.82
C ARG A 193 55.30 -51.30 -9.78
N ILE A 194 55.13 -50.58 -10.89
CA ILE A 194 54.05 -50.84 -11.88
C ILE A 194 54.04 -52.29 -12.42
N PRO A 195 55.16 -52.91 -12.81
CA PRO A 195 55.17 -54.30 -13.26
C PRO A 195 54.74 -55.29 -12.16
N GLN A 196 55.16 -55.06 -10.92
CA GLN A 196 54.83 -55.92 -9.78
C GLN A 196 53.33 -55.84 -9.46
N THR A 197 52.79 -54.62 -9.37
CA THR A 197 51.34 -54.43 -9.12
C THR A 197 50.51 -55.00 -10.27
N ARG A 198 50.96 -54.89 -11.52
CA ARG A 198 50.30 -55.53 -12.66
C ARG A 198 50.31 -57.06 -12.54
N SER A 199 51.44 -57.66 -12.15
CA SER A 199 51.53 -59.10 -11.85
C SER A 199 50.54 -59.49 -10.76
N ASP A 200 50.49 -58.75 -9.66
CA ASP A 200 49.65 -59.11 -8.52
C ASP A 200 48.17 -58.95 -8.84
N ILE A 201 47.80 -57.94 -9.62
CA ILE A 201 46.44 -57.81 -10.17
C ILE A 201 46.09 -58.99 -11.08
N THR A 202 47.02 -59.44 -11.95
CA THR A 202 46.75 -60.63 -12.78
C THR A 202 46.60 -61.91 -11.94
N LYS A 203 47.40 -62.07 -10.88
CA LYS A 203 47.26 -63.20 -9.94
C LYS A 203 45.94 -63.15 -9.18
N MET A 204 45.56 -61.98 -8.67
CA MET A 204 44.26 -61.78 -8.01
C MET A 204 43.11 -62.07 -8.98
N LYS A 205 43.19 -61.61 -10.23
CA LYS A 205 42.18 -61.94 -11.26
C LYS A 205 42.09 -63.45 -11.52
N SER A 206 43.22 -64.15 -11.63
CA SER A 206 43.20 -65.61 -11.80
C SER A 206 42.68 -66.34 -10.55
N LEU A 207 42.97 -65.83 -9.35
CA LEU A 207 42.42 -66.39 -8.10
C LEU A 207 40.91 -66.17 -8.01
N VAL A 208 40.42 -64.98 -8.37
CA VAL A 208 38.99 -64.69 -8.44
C VAL A 208 38.31 -65.60 -9.45
N ALA A 209 38.86 -65.74 -10.66
CA ALA A 209 38.32 -66.65 -11.67
C ALA A 209 38.31 -68.11 -11.21
N TYR A 210 39.34 -68.57 -10.49
CA TYR A 210 39.38 -69.90 -9.90
C TYR A 210 38.34 -70.09 -8.78
N LEU A 211 38.11 -69.07 -7.95
CA LEU A 211 37.08 -69.12 -6.91
C LEU A 211 35.68 -69.11 -7.51
N GLU A 212 35.46 -68.36 -8.59
CA GLU A 212 34.20 -68.35 -9.36
C GLU A 212 33.93 -69.73 -10.01
N ASP A 213 34.96 -70.37 -10.58
CA ASP A 213 34.87 -71.72 -11.19
C ASP A 213 34.69 -72.86 -10.16
N GLN A 214 35.08 -72.66 -8.90
CA GLN A 214 34.83 -73.61 -7.79
C GLN A 214 33.45 -73.41 -7.12
N LEU A 215 32.72 -72.34 -7.47
CA LEU A 215 31.41 -71.99 -6.92
C LEU A 215 30.24 -72.36 -7.85
N GLU A 216 30.52 -72.83 -9.08
CA GLU A 216 29.60 -73.55 -9.98
C GLU A 216 29.79 -75.08 -9.89
#